data_AF-A0A067T013-F1
#
_entry.id   AF-A0A067T013-F1
#
_cell.length_a   1.000
_cell.length_b   1.000
_cell.length_c   1.000
_cell.angle_alpha   90.00
_cell.angle_beta   90.00
_cell.angle_gamma   90.00
#
_symmetry.space_group_name_H-M   'P 1'
#
loop_
_entity.id
_entity.type
_entity.pdbx_description
1 polymer ?
#
loop_
_entity_poly.entity_id
_entity_poly.type
_entity_poly.pdbx_seq_one_letter_code
_entity_poly.pdbx_strand_id
1 'polypeptide(L)'
;FLSSSVINKLFQQNPQVGFAYFFFDGRDSQKSLQLHENLIRSLISQLSYRGGGIPTELADLHKRCGSHQQPSLNQLQDVLYHILNAFPDAYIVVDALDECADREETLVWINELVADTDRAVDNLHIMVTSRPERDIEKVFGTCNPCAIDVGESTANKDIIKYLEGQMESKLKGYDENIRKQIKSRLAWHAGGSYVGVSP
;
A
#
# COMPACT_ATOMS: atom_id res chain seq x y z
N PHE A 1 -8.53 2.14 5.42
CA PHE A 1 -8.70 2.73 6.78
C PHE A 1 -7.45 2.59 7.64
N LEU A 2 -6.86 1.39 7.76
CA LEU A 2 -5.63 1.19 8.56
C LEU A 2 -4.43 1.94 7.98
N SER A 3 -4.11 1.73 6.70
CA SER A 3 -2.96 2.33 6.02
C SER A 3 -3.04 3.86 6.02
N SER A 4 -4.21 4.44 5.73
CA SER A 4 -4.43 5.89 5.81
C SER A 4 -4.19 6.47 7.22
N SER A 5 -4.53 5.72 8.28
CA SER A 5 -4.31 6.16 9.66
C SER A 5 -2.83 6.11 10.04
N VAL A 6 -2.11 5.07 9.59
CA VAL A 6 -0.66 4.96 9.74
C VAL A 6 0.04 6.10 9.01
N ILE A 7 -0.33 6.35 7.76
CA ILE A 7 0.19 7.44 6.92
C ILE A 7 0.02 8.79 7.62
N ASN A 8 -1.18 9.10 8.13
CA ASN A 8 -1.43 10.36 8.85
C ASN A 8 -0.54 10.51 10.10
N LYS A 9 -0.28 9.42 10.81
CA LYS A 9 0.57 9.44 12.00
C LYS A 9 2.04 9.62 11.64
N LEU A 10 2.51 8.99 10.56
CA LEU A 10 3.87 9.16 10.04
C LEU A 10 4.10 10.56 9.48
N PHE A 11 3.10 11.16 8.81
CA PHE A 11 3.19 12.52 8.28
C PHE A 11 3.35 13.59 9.35
N GLN A 12 2.94 13.30 10.59
CA GLN A 12 3.11 14.18 11.76
C GLN A 12 4.48 14.05 12.42
N GLN A 13 5.33 13.11 11.96
CA GLN A 13 6.68 12.91 12.48
C GLN A 13 7.71 13.81 11.80
N ASN A 14 8.98 13.63 12.20
CA ASN A 14 10.13 14.46 11.86
C ASN A 14 10.26 14.67 10.33
N PRO A 15 10.36 15.93 9.84
CA PRO A 15 10.48 16.22 8.40
C PRO A 15 11.76 15.69 7.74
N GLN A 16 12.73 15.22 8.53
CA GLN A 16 13.98 14.62 8.04
C GLN A 16 13.82 13.14 7.62
N VAL A 17 12.66 12.52 7.86
CA VAL A 17 12.39 11.12 7.51
C VAL A 17 11.86 11.02 6.09
N GLY A 18 12.38 10.07 5.32
CA GLY A 18 11.87 9.70 4.02
C GLY A 18 10.54 8.98 4.19
N PHE A 19 9.49 9.43 3.49
CA PHE A 19 8.19 8.81 3.59
C PHE A 19 7.46 8.79 2.26
N ALA A 20 6.98 7.62 1.87
CA ALA A 20 6.16 7.43 0.69
C ALA A 20 5.15 6.30 0.88
N TYR A 21 4.07 6.35 0.10
CA TYR A 21 3.04 5.34 0.12
C TYR A 21 2.47 5.07 -1.27
N PHE A 22 1.87 3.90 -1.44
CA PHE A 22 1.16 3.54 -2.66
C PHE A 22 -0.05 2.68 -2.33
N PHE A 23 -1.16 2.93 -3.03
CA PHE A 23 -2.41 2.20 -2.88
C PHE A 23 -2.71 1.49 -4.20
N PHE A 24 -2.68 0.17 -4.19
CA PHE A 24 -3.29 -0.60 -5.27
C PHE A 24 -4.83 -0.54 -5.11
N ASP A 25 -5.54 -0.52 -6.24
CA ASP A 25 -7.00 -0.56 -6.29
C ASP A 25 -7.45 -1.36 -7.51
N GLY A 26 -7.70 -2.65 -7.32
CA GLY A 26 -8.11 -3.59 -8.37
C GLY A 26 -9.47 -3.26 -9.01
N ARG A 27 -10.23 -2.30 -8.46
CA ARG A 27 -11.47 -1.79 -9.06
C ARG A 27 -11.22 -0.64 -10.02
N ASP A 28 -10.02 -0.06 -10.00
CA ASP A 28 -9.66 1.00 -10.93
C ASP A 28 -9.61 0.43 -12.35
N SER A 29 -10.37 1.06 -13.25
CA SER A 29 -10.38 0.72 -14.67
C SER A 29 -9.02 0.95 -15.34
N GLN A 30 -8.20 1.85 -14.77
CA GLN A 30 -6.87 2.15 -15.27
C GLN A 30 -5.87 1.11 -14.76
N LYS A 31 -5.82 -0.05 -15.45
CA LYS A 31 -4.90 -1.16 -15.14
C LYS A 31 -3.44 -0.74 -15.02
N SER A 32 -3.02 0.33 -15.71
CA SER A 32 -1.65 0.82 -15.58
C SER A 32 -1.33 1.26 -14.14
N LEU A 33 -2.29 1.81 -13.38
CA LEU A 33 -2.08 2.19 -11.99
C LEU A 33 -1.81 0.99 -11.06
N GLN A 34 -2.06 -0.23 -11.53
CA GLN A 34 -1.80 -1.46 -10.79
C GLN A 34 -0.42 -2.07 -11.10
N LEU A 35 0.41 -1.38 -11.87
CA LEU A 35 1.76 -1.82 -12.26
C LEU A 35 2.82 -1.40 -11.25
N HIS A 36 3.78 -2.28 -11.03
CA HIS A 36 5.00 -2.11 -10.24
C HIS A 36 5.80 -0.90 -10.70
N GLU A 37 5.90 -0.68 -12.02
CA GLU A 37 6.57 0.52 -12.54
C GLU A 37 5.96 1.82 -12.00
N ASN A 38 4.63 1.87 -11.84
CA ASN A 38 3.96 3.04 -11.29
C ASN A 38 4.09 3.16 -9.77
N LEU A 39 4.18 2.04 -9.04
CA LEU A 39 4.62 2.03 -7.66
C LEU A 39 6.00 2.70 -7.55
N ILE A 40 7.00 2.22 -8.29
CA ILE A 40 8.37 2.75 -8.24
C ILE A 40 8.42 4.24 -8.58
N ARG A 41 7.78 4.67 -9.69
CA ARG A 41 7.74 6.09 -10.09
C ARG A 41 7.06 6.97 -9.04
N SER A 42 6.00 6.48 -8.40
CA SER A 42 5.28 7.19 -7.34
C SER A 42 6.16 7.37 -6.10
N LEU A 43 6.86 6.32 -5.68
CA LEU A 43 7.78 6.38 -4.53
C LEU A 43 8.92 7.38 -4.79
N ILE A 44 9.56 7.33 -5.97
CA ILE A 44 10.60 8.29 -6.37
C ILE A 44 10.06 9.72 -6.29
N SER A 45 8.88 9.99 -6.85
CA SER A 45 8.28 11.32 -6.87
C SER A 45 8.04 11.87 -5.46
N GLN A 46 7.42 11.05 -4.59
CA GLN A 46 7.11 11.45 -3.21
C GLN A 46 8.37 11.71 -2.37
N LEU A 47 9.36 10.82 -2.47
CA LEU A 47 10.62 10.94 -1.73
C LEU A 47 11.48 12.09 -2.24
N SER A 48 11.50 12.34 -3.56
CA SER A 48 12.16 13.51 -4.16
C SER A 48 11.58 14.81 -3.59
N TYR A 49 10.26 14.93 -3.60
CA TYR A 49 9.59 16.11 -3.05
C TYR A 49 9.92 16.31 -1.56
N ARG A 50 9.99 15.23 -0.78
CA ARG A 50 10.41 15.24 0.62
C ARG A 50 11.86 15.65 0.82
N GLY A 51 12.76 15.17 -0.02
CA GLY A 51 14.20 15.45 0.02
C GLY A 51 14.59 16.86 -0.43
N GLY A 52 13.61 17.74 -0.70
CA GLY A 52 13.85 19.13 -1.09
C GLY A 52 13.99 19.36 -2.59
N GLY A 53 13.62 18.38 -3.43
CA GLY A 53 13.60 18.55 -4.89
C GLY A 53 14.04 17.32 -5.66
N ILE A 54 14.40 17.51 -6.93
CA ILE A 54 14.84 16.42 -7.82
C ILE A 54 16.23 15.93 -7.36
N PRO A 55 16.38 14.65 -6.94
CA PRO A 55 17.66 14.08 -6.57
C PRO A 55 18.64 14.10 -7.74
N THR A 56 19.93 14.20 -7.43
CA THR A 56 20.97 14.30 -8.48
C THR A 56 20.99 13.04 -9.35
N GLU A 57 20.73 11.88 -8.74
CA GLU A 57 20.63 10.58 -9.39
C GLU A 57 19.53 10.55 -10.45
N LEU A 58 18.36 11.12 -10.14
CA LEU A 58 17.24 11.20 -11.07
C LEU A 58 17.53 12.19 -12.21
N ALA A 59 18.15 13.34 -11.89
CA ALA A 59 18.55 14.32 -12.89
C ALA A 59 19.61 13.75 -13.85
N ASP A 60 20.58 13.00 -13.34
CA ASP A 60 21.64 12.40 -14.14
C ASP A 60 21.16 11.19 -14.93
N LEU A 61 20.20 10.41 -14.41
CA LEU A 61 19.51 9.40 -15.19
C LEU A 61 18.78 10.02 -16.39
N HIS A 62 18.02 11.10 -16.16
CA HIS A 62 17.32 11.81 -17.24
C HIS A 62 18.28 12.36 -18.31
N LYS A 63 19.43 12.93 -17.92
CA LYS A 63 20.46 13.39 -18.86
C LYS A 63 21.03 12.23 -19.71
N ARG A 64 21.24 11.05 -19.10
CA ARG A 64 21.80 9.86 -19.77
C ARG A 64 20.83 9.21 -20.75
N CYS A 65 19.55 9.16 -20.42
CA CYS A 65 18.51 8.64 -21.33
C CYS A 65 18.24 9.60 -22.51
N GLY A 66 18.55 10.89 -22.36
CA GLY A 66 18.22 11.91 -23.34
C GLY A 66 16.72 12.26 -23.35
N SER A 67 16.33 13.25 -24.16
CA SER A 67 14.97 13.81 -24.11
C SER A 67 13.85 12.92 -24.67
N HIS A 68 14.19 11.77 -25.27
CA HIS A 68 13.24 10.94 -26.00
C HIS A 68 13.14 9.49 -25.50
N GLN A 69 13.95 9.08 -24.53
CA GLN A 69 13.89 7.72 -23.98
C GLN A 69 13.52 7.77 -22.50
N GLN A 70 12.54 6.94 -22.13
CA GLN A 70 12.21 6.70 -20.73
C GLN A 70 13.29 5.82 -20.09
N PRO A 71 13.63 6.05 -18.81
CA PRO A 71 14.48 5.13 -18.09
C PRO A 71 13.84 3.75 -17.98
N SER A 72 14.65 2.70 -17.97
CA SER A 72 14.16 1.35 -17.69
C SER A 72 13.74 1.21 -16.22
N LEU A 73 12.91 0.22 -15.93
CA LEU A 73 12.45 -0.06 -14.57
C LEU A 73 13.62 -0.33 -13.60
N ASN A 74 14.61 -1.13 -14.03
CA ASN A 74 15.81 -1.38 -13.23
C ASN A 74 16.56 -0.08 -12.89
N GLN A 75 16.68 0.84 -13.85
CA GLN A 75 17.31 2.16 -13.60
C GLN A 75 16.50 2.99 -12.59
N LEU A 76 15.17 2.90 -12.63
CA LEU A 76 14.31 3.57 -11.65
C LEU A 76 14.44 2.94 -10.27
N GLN A 77 14.51 1.62 -10.16
CA GLN A 77 14.74 0.91 -8.90
C GLN A 77 16.11 1.27 -8.30
N ASP A 78 17.16 1.34 -9.11
CA ASP A 78 18.50 1.78 -8.66
C ASP A 78 18.45 3.24 -8.15
N VAL A 79 17.75 4.14 -8.85
CA VAL A 79 17.55 5.52 -8.37
C VAL A 79 16.76 5.55 -7.06
N LEU A 80 15.69 4.77 -6.94
CA LEU A 80 14.91 4.70 -5.71
C LEU A 80 15.77 4.20 -4.54
N TYR A 81 16.61 3.20 -4.76
CA TYR A 81 17.57 2.71 -3.76
C TYR A 81 18.50 3.82 -3.26
N HIS A 82 19.05 4.64 -4.16
CA HIS A 82 19.89 5.77 -3.77
C HIS A 82 19.12 6.85 -2.99
N ILE A 83 17.89 7.15 -3.42
CA ILE A 83 17.04 8.13 -2.73
C ILE A 83 16.73 7.66 -1.30
N LEU A 84 16.40 6.38 -1.12
CA LEU A 84 16.10 5.83 0.20
C LEU A 84 17.30 5.92 1.15
N ASN A 85 18.51 5.59 0.67
CA ASN A 85 19.75 5.69 1.45
C ASN A 85 20.19 7.13 1.76
N ALA A 86 19.61 8.13 1.10
CA ALA A 86 19.89 9.53 1.41
C ALA A 86 19.15 10.01 2.68
N PHE A 87 18.14 9.27 3.14
CA PHE A 87 17.43 9.57 4.37
C PHE A 87 18.03 8.83 5.56
N PRO A 88 18.05 9.43 6.77
CA PRO A 88 18.48 8.74 7.98
C PRO A 88 17.55 7.58 8.36
N ASP A 89 16.25 7.75 8.10
CA ASP A 89 15.20 6.74 8.23
C ASP A 89 14.24 6.88 7.05
N ALA A 90 13.77 5.75 6.50
CA ALA A 90 12.84 5.74 5.39
C ALA A 90 11.65 4.80 5.66
N TYR A 91 10.44 5.25 5.35
CA TYR A 91 9.20 4.48 5.54
C TYR A 91 8.43 4.37 4.23
N ILE A 92 8.11 3.15 3.84
CA ILE A 92 7.29 2.83 2.67
C ILE A 92 6.02 2.11 3.13
N VAL A 93 4.86 2.58 2.69
CA VAL A 93 3.58 1.89 2.91
C VAL A 93 3.01 1.42 1.57
N VAL A 94 2.83 0.12 1.39
CA VAL A 94 2.17 -0.47 0.21
C VAL A 94 0.85 -1.08 0.65
N ASP A 95 -0.26 -0.50 0.19
CA ASP A 95 -1.61 -0.96 0.53
C ASP A 95 -2.19 -1.84 -0.58
N ALA A 96 -2.92 -2.89 -0.18
CA ALA A 96 -3.62 -3.82 -1.05
C ALA A 96 -2.73 -4.51 -2.10
N LEU A 97 -1.55 -4.99 -1.69
CA LEU A 97 -0.59 -5.64 -2.61
C LEU A 97 -1.19 -6.81 -3.41
N ASP A 98 -2.22 -7.49 -2.89
CA ASP A 98 -2.93 -8.54 -3.63
C ASP A 98 -3.62 -8.04 -4.90
N GLU A 99 -3.85 -6.74 -5.04
CA GLU A 99 -4.47 -6.10 -6.21
C GLU A 99 -3.45 -5.62 -7.27
N CYS A 100 -2.15 -5.78 -7.01
CA CYS A 100 -1.08 -5.48 -7.97
C CYS A 100 -1.12 -6.44 -9.18
N ALA A 101 -1.03 -5.90 -10.39
CA ALA A 101 -1.15 -6.66 -11.64
C ALA A 101 0.11 -7.50 -11.95
N ASP A 102 1.27 -6.98 -11.61
CA ASP A 102 2.62 -7.57 -11.73
C ASP A 102 3.19 -7.85 -10.34
N ARG A 103 2.35 -8.44 -9.48
CA ARG A 103 2.64 -8.72 -8.07
C ARG A 103 3.93 -9.50 -7.83
N GLU A 104 4.26 -10.45 -8.70
CA GLU A 104 5.51 -11.22 -8.59
C GLU A 104 6.74 -10.31 -8.64
N GLU A 105 6.75 -9.33 -9.54
CA GLU A 105 7.84 -8.37 -9.69
C GLU A 105 7.96 -7.46 -8.46
N THR A 106 6.82 -7.01 -7.92
CA THR A 106 6.77 -6.22 -6.68
C THR A 106 7.31 -7.02 -5.49
N LEU A 107 6.93 -8.31 -5.37
CA LEU A 107 7.38 -9.18 -4.28
C LEU A 107 8.88 -9.44 -4.35
N VAL A 108 9.43 -9.69 -5.54
CA VAL A 108 10.88 -9.85 -5.74
C VAL A 108 11.61 -8.58 -5.32
N TRP A 109 11.15 -7.42 -5.78
CA TRP A 109 11.75 -6.13 -5.42
C TRP A 109 11.70 -5.84 -3.91
N ILE A 110 10.57 -6.09 -3.23
CA ILE A 110 10.49 -5.93 -1.76
C ILE A 110 11.47 -6.85 -1.07
N ASN A 111 11.57 -8.11 -1.50
CA ASN A 111 12.50 -9.08 -0.92
C ASN A 111 13.95 -8.64 -1.11
N GLU A 112 14.32 -8.13 -2.29
CA GLU A 112 15.66 -7.57 -2.55
C GLU A 112 15.97 -6.38 -1.62
N LEU A 113 15.01 -5.51 -1.34
CA LEU A 113 15.23 -4.36 -0.44
C LEU A 113 15.47 -4.73 1.03
N VAL A 114 14.92 -5.87 1.49
CA VAL A 114 14.94 -6.25 2.91
C VAL A 114 15.84 -7.43 3.24
N ALA A 115 16.09 -8.34 2.29
CA ALA A 115 16.78 -9.60 2.53
C ALA A 115 18.16 -9.69 1.85
N ASP A 116 18.43 -8.92 0.80
CA ASP A 116 19.73 -8.90 0.13
C ASP A 116 20.70 -8.02 0.93
N THR A 117 21.69 -8.60 1.60
CA THR A 117 22.65 -7.85 2.42
C THR A 117 23.52 -6.89 1.63
N ASP A 118 23.71 -7.12 0.32
CA ASP A 118 24.53 -6.26 -0.54
C ASP A 118 23.72 -5.07 -1.10
N ARG A 119 22.38 -5.18 -1.10
CA ARG A 119 21.42 -4.17 -1.58
C ARG A 119 20.38 -3.76 -0.53
N ALA A 120 20.63 -4.08 0.74
CA ALA A 120 19.78 -3.66 1.82
C ALA A 120 19.90 -2.14 2.00
N VAL A 121 18.76 -1.49 2.15
CA VAL A 121 18.72 -0.07 2.53
C VAL A 121 18.78 0.00 4.05
N ASP A 122 19.74 0.76 4.58
CA ASP A 122 19.85 0.99 6.02
C ASP A 122 18.62 1.76 6.55
N ASN A 123 18.11 1.36 7.72
CA ASN A 123 16.96 2.00 8.39
C ASN A 123 15.69 2.13 7.52
N LEU A 124 15.47 1.16 6.62
CA LEU A 124 14.25 1.06 5.84
C LEU A 124 13.17 0.31 6.62
N HIS A 125 11.99 0.92 6.69
CA HIS A 125 10.79 0.34 7.27
C HIS A 125 9.71 0.20 6.20
N ILE A 126 9.28 -1.03 5.93
CA ILE A 126 8.21 -1.30 4.97
C ILE A 126 7.00 -1.85 5.71
N MET A 127 5.83 -1.26 5.47
CA MET A 127 4.53 -1.81 5.85
C MET A 127 3.79 -2.20 4.58
N VAL A 128 3.34 -3.45 4.54
CA VAL A 128 2.51 -3.98 3.46
C VAL A 128 1.17 -4.43 4.02
N THR A 129 0.09 -4.15 3.31
CA THR A 129 -1.20 -4.78 3.56
C THR A 129 -1.61 -5.62 2.35
N SER A 130 -2.25 -6.75 2.61
CA SER A 130 -2.81 -7.59 1.57
C SER A 130 -3.83 -8.57 2.16
N ARG A 131 -4.56 -9.26 1.29
CA ARG A 131 -5.16 -10.56 1.60
C ARG A 131 -4.07 -11.64 1.81
N PRO A 132 -4.37 -12.73 2.54
CA PRO A 132 -3.45 -13.84 2.75
C PRO A 132 -3.37 -14.74 1.50
N GLU A 133 -2.83 -14.19 0.41
CA GLU A 133 -2.59 -14.94 -0.82
C GLU A 133 -1.30 -15.76 -0.68
N ARG A 134 -1.30 -17.01 -1.20
CA ARG A 134 -0.22 -17.98 -0.95
C ARG A 134 1.16 -17.53 -1.42
N ASP A 135 1.23 -16.82 -2.54
CA ASP A 135 2.46 -16.28 -3.09
C ASP A 135 3.03 -15.16 -2.21
N ILE A 136 2.17 -14.29 -1.69
CA ILE A 136 2.52 -13.25 -0.71
C ILE A 136 3.03 -13.89 0.58
N GLU A 137 2.28 -14.84 1.15
CA GLU A 137 2.68 -15.54 2.38
C GLU A 137 4.02 -16.26 2.23
N LYS A 138 4.28 -16.87 1.06
CA LYS A 138 5.52 -17.57 0.78
C LYS A 138 6.73 -16.64 0.82
N VAL A 139 6.64 -15.47 0.16
CA VAL A 139 7.76 -14.50 0.10
C VAL A 139 7.96 -13.81 1.45
N PHE A 140 6.89 -13.35 2.08
CA PHE A 140 7.03 -12.72 3.39
C PHE A 140 7.42 -13.73 4.48
N GLY A 141 7.01 -14.99 4.38
CA GLY A 141 7.42 -16.04 5.31
C GLY A 141 8.94 -16.26 5.37
N THR A 142 9.69 -15.98 4.29
CA THR A 142 11.16 -16.07 4.32
C THR A 142 11.82 -14.87 4.99
N CYS A 143 11.10 -13.75 5.11
CA CYS A 143 11.61 -12.50 5.68
C CYS A 143 11.37 -12.36 7.19
N ASN A 144 10.66 -13.33 7.82
CA ASN A 144 10.23 -13.27 9.23
C ASN A 144 9.63 -11.91 9.67
N PRO A 145 8.64 -11.34 8.95
CA PRO A 145 8.08 -10.04 9.26
C PRO A 145 7.23 -10.08 10.53
N CYS A 146 7.00 -8.90 11.12
CA CYS A 146 5.95 -8.71 12.10
C CYS A 146 4.59 -8.75 11.40
N ALA A 147 3.98 -9.93 11.29
CA ALA A 147 2.68 -10.13 10.69
C ALA A 147 1.55 -9.87 11.71
N ILE A 148 0.52 -9.11 11.30
CA ILE A 148 -0.67 -8.85 12.09
C ILE A 148 -1.89 -9.28 11.29
N ASP A 149 -2.62 -10.27 11.78
CA ASP A 149 -3.90 -10.67 11.19
C ASP A 149 -5.03 -9.75 11.71
N VAL A 150 -5.70 -9.09 10.78
CA VAL A 150 -6.81 -8.17 11.03
C VAL A 150 -8.17 -8.87 10.80
N GLY A 151 -8.21 -10.04 10.19
CA GLY A 151 -9.42 -10.69 9.67
C GLY A 151 -10.34 -11.30 10.73
N GLU A 152 -9.80 -11.95 11.77
CA GLU A 152 -10.65 -12.76 12.66
C GLU A 152 -11.34 -11.98 13.79
N SER A 153 -10.76 -10.88 14.29
CA SER A 153 -11.22 -10.27 15.56
C SER A 153 -12.00 -8.97 15.40
N THR A 154 -11.81 -8.24 14.29
CA THR A 154 -12.40 -6.90 14.08
C THR A 154 -13.43 -6.86 12.96
N ALA A 155 -13.30 -7.71 11.92
CA ALA A 155 -14.18 -7.69 10.76
C ALA A 155 -15.68 -7.73 11.16
N ASN A 156 -16.11 -8.69 11.97
CA ASN A 156 -17.52 -8.77 12.37
C ASN A 156 -17.98 -7.59 13.23
N LYS A 157 -17.16 -7.11 14.16
CA LYS A 157 -17.56 -6.01 15.07
C LYS A 157 -17.57 -4.66 14.37
N ASP A 158 -16.59 -4.39 13.51
CA ASP A 158 -16.50 -3.13 12.77
C ASP A 158 -17.50 -3.07 11.62
N ILE A 159 -17.79 -4.21 10.97
CA ILE A 159 -18.91 -4.33 10.03
C ILE A 159 -20.23 -4.04 10.75
N ILE A 160 -20.49 -4.67 11.89
CA ILE A 160 -21.72 -4.41 12.67
C ILE A 160 -21.80 -2.94 13.08
N LYS A 161 -20.71 -2.34 13.58
CA LYS A 161 -20.68 -0.95 14.02
C LYS A 161 -20.85 0.05 12.88
N TYR A 162 -20.25 -0.20 11.72
CA TYR A 162 -20.47 0.62 10.52
C TYR A 162 -21.90 0.49 10.01
N LEU A 163 -22.44 -0.73 9.96
CA LEU A 163 -23.83 -0.97 9.57
C LEU A 163 -24.79 -0.28 10.54
N GLU A 164 -24.50 -0.28 11.84
CA GLU A 164 -25.26 0.47 12.83
C GLU A 164 -25.28 1.98 12.54
N GLY A 165 -24.13 2.58 12.26
CA GLY A 165 -24.05 3.99 11.87
C GLY A 165 -24.77 4.33 10.55
N GLN A 166 -24.72 3.44 9.55
CA GLN A 166 -25.47 3.62 8.31
C GLN A 166 -26.97 3.41 8.50
N MET A 167 -27.38 2.52 9.40
CA MET A 167 -28.79 2.25 9.69
C MET A 167 -29.44 3.41 10.45
N GLU A 168 -28.71 4.04 11.37
CA GLU A 168 -29.17 5.23 12.10
C GLU A 168 -29.28 6.48 11.22
N SER A 169 -28.50 6.55 10.15
CA SER A 169 -28.50 7.70 9.23
C SER A 169 -29.43 7.51 8.02
N LYS A 170 -29.43 6.34 7.36
CA LYS A 170 -30.12 6.10 6.08
C LYS A 170 -31.38 5.25 6.17
N LEU A 171 -31.57 4.46 7.24
CA LEU A 171 -32.67 3.49 7.34
C LEU A 171 -33.67 3.79 8.46
N LYS A 172 -33.66 5.02 9.00
CA LYS A 172 -34.53 5.51 10.08
C LYS A 172 -36.05 5.31 9.85
N GLY A 173 -36.48 5.16 8.60
CA GLY A 173 -37.89 4.93 8.24
C GLY A 173 -38.33 3.46 8.14
N TYR A 174 -37.41 2.49 8.22
CA TYR A 174 -37.75 1.07 8.07
C TYR A 174 -38.08 0.41 9.40
N ASP A 175 -38.94 -0.60 9.36
CA ASP A 175 -39.35 -1.42 10.52
C ASP A 175 -38.14 -2.11 11.20
N GLU A 176 -38.18 -2.23 12.53
CA GLU A 176 -37.13 -2.87 13.32
C GLU A 176 -36.84 -4.31 12.88
N ASN A 177 -37.86 -5.04 12.43
CA ASN A 177 -37.70 -6.43 12.05
C ASN A 177 -36.94 -6.57 10.72
N ILE A 178 -37.18 -5.64 9.78
CA ILE A 178 -36.45 -5.52 8.52
C ILE A 178 -34.99 -5.14 8.80
N ARG A 179 -34.77 -4.19 9.72
CA ARG A 179 -33.41 -3.80 10.17
C ARG A 179 -32.65 -4.98 10.76
N LYS A 180 -33.28 -5.78 11.62
CA LYS A 180 -32.66 -6.99 12.18
C LYS A 180 -32.30 -8.02 11.12
N GLN A 181 -33.18 -8.27 10.14
CA GLN A 181 -32.91 -9.22 9.05
C GLN A 181 -31.77 -8.77 8.13
N ILE A 182 -31.66 -7.46 7.86
CA ILE A 182 -30.54 -6.90 7.10
C ILE A 182 -29.23 -7.09 7.86
N LYS A 183 -29.20 -6.80 9.17
CA LYS A 183 -28.00 -7.03 10.01
C LYS A 183 -27.55 -8.48 9.99
N SER A 184 -28.46 -9.42 10.21
CA SER A 184 -28.10 -10.85 10.28
C SER A 184 -27.66 -11.40 8.93
N ARG A 185 -28.27 -10.98 7.81
CA ARG A 185 -27.78 -11.36 6.47
C ARG A 185 -26.44 -10.74 6.12
N LEU A 186 -26.22 -9.47 6.43
CA LEU A 186 -24.93 -8.82 6.15
C LEU A 186 -23.81 -9.38 7.02
N ALA A 187 -24.04 -9.63 8.32
CA ALA A 187 -23.07 -10.28 9.18
C ALA A 187 -22.74 -11.72 8.72
N TRP A 188 -23.72 -12.45 8.19
CA TRP A 188 -23.51 -13.78 7.62
C TRP A 188 -22.71 -13.75 6.32
N HIS A 189 -22.97 -12.78 5.43
CA HIS A 189 -22.30 -12.67 4.14
C HIS A 189 -20.96 -11.92 4.18
N ALA A 190 -20.71 -11.11 5.20
CA ALA A 190 -19.50 -10.31 5.34
C ALA A 190 -18.29 -11.09 5.87
N GLY A 191 -18.30 -12.42 5.78
CA GLY A 191 -17.15 -13.29 5.99
C GLY A 191 -16.04 -13.12 4.93
N GLY A 192 -15.61 -11.88 4.66
CA GLY A 192 -14.32 -11.62 4.01
C GLY A 192 -14.22 -10.51 2.96
N SER A 193 -15.24 -9.73 2.61
CA SER A 193 -15.02 -8.65 1.62
C SER A 193 -16.02 -7.49 1.66
N TYR A 194 -15.48 -6.28 1.45
CA TYR A 194 -16.20 -5.02 1.31
C TYR A 194 -16.28 -4.66 -0.18
N VAL A 195 -17.46 -4.70 -0.79
CA VAL A 195 -17.73 -4.06 -2.08
C VAL A 195 -18.81 -3.02 -1.85
N GLY A 196 -18.41 -1.75 -1.81
CA GLY A 196 -19.36 -0.63 -1.76
C GLY A 196 -20.05 -0.50 -3.10
N VAL A 197 -21.28 -0.98 -3.22
CA VAL A 197 -22.15 -0.66 -4.36
C VAL A 197 -22.98 0.55 -3.94
N SER A 198 -22.71 1.71 -4.54
CA SER A 198 -23.63 2.84 -4.52
C SER A 198 -24.43 2.85 -5.83
N PRO A 199 -25.72 3.24 -5.79
CA PRO A 199 -26.60 3.27 -6.95
C PRO A 199 -26.21 4.31 -8.00
#